data_AF-A0A929MQD6-F1
#
_entry.id   AF-A0A929MQD6-F1
#
_cell.length_a   1.000
_cell.length_b   1.000
_cell.length_c   1.000
_cell.angle_alpha   90.00
_cell.angle_beta   90.00
_cell.angle_gamma   90.00
#
_symmetry.space_group_name_H-M   'P 1'
#
loop_
_entity.id
_entity.type
_entity.pdbx_description
1 polymer ?
#
loop_
_entity_poly.entity_id
_entity_poly.type
_entity_poly.pdbx_seq_one_letter_code
_entity_poly.pdbx_strand_id
1 'polypeptide(L)'
;MTVSRVYEFAKAHNMSSKAVLELAKKNGIEFNSHMSSMTEGQTQELERLLRQPKAAPAEKAASKPKQDKPAPKAKPEAKQSNKPADN
;
A
#
# COMPACT_ATOMS: atom_id res chain seq x y z
N MET A 1 -15.90 20.15 -1.67
CA MET A 1 -16.32 18.87 -1.06
C MET A 1 -15.49 17.76 -1.68
N THR A 2 -14.50 17.29 -0.94
CA THR A 2 -13.61 16.20 -1.36
C THR A 2 -14.31 14.89 -1.00
N VAL A 3 -14.65 14.08 -2.02
CA VAL A 3 -15.25 12.76 -1.85
C VAL A 3 -14.18 11.68 -2.01
N SER A 4 -13.90 10.95 -0.94
CA SER A 4 -12.93 9.84 -0.96
C SER A 4 -13.70 8.53 -0.88
N ARG A 5 -13.38 7.54 -1.73
CA ARG A 5 -14.04 6.23 -1.64
C ARG A 5 -13.46 5.41 -0.50
N VAL A 6 -14.27 4.53 0.10
CA VAL A 6 -13.88 3.67 1.23
C VAL A 6 -12.58 2.90 0.96
N TYR A 7 -12.39 2.40 -0.26
CA TYR A 7 -11.17 1.66 -0.62
C TYR A 7 -9.91 2.53 -0.74
N GLU A 8 -10.05 3.79 -1.14
CA GLU A 8 -8.93 4.74 -1.21
C GLU A 8 -8.44 5.04 0.21
N PHE A 9 -9.39 5.29 1.13
CA PHE A 9 -9.10 5.47 2.55
C PHE A 9 -8.43 4.23 3.14
N ALA A 10 -9.01 3.05 2.91
CA ALA A 10 -8.45 1.79 3.38
C ALA A 10 -6.99 1.60 2.90
N LYS A 11 -6.74 1.87 1.60
CA LYS A 11 -5.40 1.76 1.00
C LYS A 11 -4.41 2.77 1.57
N ALA A 12 -4.83 4.01 1.81
CA ALA A 12 -3.99 5.05 2.41
C ALA A 12 -3.55 4.69 3.84
N HIS A 13 -4.43 4.03 4.60
CA HIS A 13 -4.17 3.63 5.99
C HIS A 13 -3.64 2.20 6.15
N ASN A 14 -3.27 1.51 5.05
CA ASN A 14 -2.87 0.09 5.06
C ASN A 14 -3.87 -0.83 5.78
N MET A 15 -5.15 -0.52 5.65
CA MET A 15 -6.25 -1.31 6.21
C MET A 15 -7.02 -2.05 5.11
N SER A 16 -7.69 -3.12 5.51
CA SER A 16 -8.63 -3.83 4.64
C SER A 16 -9.93 -3.03 4.51
N SER A 17 -10.53 -2.99 3.32
CA SER A 17 -11.85 -2.35 3.09
C SER A 17 -12.90 -2.85 4.08
N LYS A 18 -12.87 -4.14 4.43
CA LYS A 18 -13.75 -4.73 5.45
C LYS A 18 -13.57 -4.09 6.83
N ALA A 19 -12.33 -3.84 7.26
CA ALA A 19 -12.06 -3.22 8.55
C ALA A 19 -12.58 -1.77 8.60
N VAL A 20 -12.48 -1.04 7.49
CA VAL A 20 -13.06 0.32 7.38
C VAL A 20 -14.59 0.27 7.44
N LEU A 21 -15.23 -0.67 6.72
CA LEU A 21 -16.68 -0.86 6.77
C LEU A 21 -17.18 -1.19 8.19
N GLU A 22 -16.47 -2.06 8.92
CA GLU A 22 -16.83 -2.41 10.29
C GLU A 22 -16.62 -1.25 11.27
N LEU A 23 -15.53 -0.49 11.13
CA LEU A 23 -15.29 0.69 11.94
C LEU A 23 -16.36 1.76 11.68
N ALA A 24 -16.70 2.00 10.42
CA ALA A 24 -17.76 2.90 10.03
C ALA A 24 -19.10 2.48 10.64
N LYS A 25 -19.48 1.21 10.47
CA LYS A 25 -20.75 0.67 10.99
C LYS A 25 -20.85 0.80 12.51
N LYS A 26 -19.75 0.58 13.23
CA LYS A 26 -19.67 0.78 14.69
C LYS A 26 -19.95 2.21 15.15
N ASN A 27 -19.73 3.19 14.26
CA ASN A 27 -19.92 4.61 14.53
C ASN A 27 -21.19 5.16 13.86
N GLY A 28 -22.12 4.28 13.46
CA GLY A 28 -23.39 4.65 12.83
C GLY A 28 -23.26 5.08 11.36
N ILE A 29 -22.10 4.83 10.74
CA ILE A 29 -21.84 5.12 9.34
C ILE A 29 -22.00 3.83 8.54
N GLU A 30 -23.06 3.74 7.75
CA GLU A 30 -23.29 2.56 6.91
C GLU A 30 -22.89 2.84 5.46
N PHE A 31 -21.94 2.04 4.97
CA PHE A 31 -21.54 2.03 3.56
C PHE A 31 -22.07 0.78 2.89
N ASN A 32 -22.61 0.94 1.68
CA ASN A 32 -23.17 -0.17 0.92
C ASN A 32 -22.06 -1.09 0.36
N SER A 33 -20.91 -0.52 -0.02
CA SER A 33 -19.77 -1.27 -0.59
C SER A 33 -18.44 -0.52 -0.43
N HIS A 34 -17.31 -1.15 -0.77
CA HIS A 34 -15.98 -0.52 -0.75
C HIS A 34 -15.85 0.66 -1.73
N MET A 35 -16.75 0.73 -2.72
CA MET A 35 -16.86 1.81 -3.69
C MET A 35 -17.69 3.00 -3.20
N SER A 36 -18.34 2.88 -2.02
CA SER A 36 -19.12 3.98 -1.46
C SER A 36 -18.25 5.21 -1.25
N SER A 37 -18.81 6.37 -1.61
CA SER A 37 -18.19 7.67 -1.40
C SER A 37 -18.33 8.08 0.07
N MET A 38 -17.24 8.54 0.65
CA MET A 38 -17.19 9.12 1.99
C MET A 38 -17.09 10.64 1.86
N THR A 39 -17.82 11.34 2.73
CA THR A 39 -17.66 12.79 2.88
C THR A 39 -16.47 13.09 3.80
N GLU A 40 -15.95 14.30 3.69
CA GLU A 40 -14.79 14.75 4.48
C GLU A 40 -14.98 14.59 6.00
N GLY A 41 -16.18 14.88 6.52
CA GLY A 41 -16.48 14.66 7.94
C GLY A 41 -16.42 13.19 8.37
N GLN A 42 -16.80 12.27 7.47
CA GLN A 42 -16.74 10.83 7.72
C GLN A 42 -15.30 10.33 7.68
N THR A 43 -14.51 10.84 6.75
CA THR A 43 -13.06 10.59 6.68
C THR A 43 -12.36 11.05 7.94
N GLN A 44 -12.62 12.28 8.40
CA GLN A 44 -12.01 12.81 9.63
C GLN A 44 -12.40 12.02 10.88
N GLU A 45 -13.68 11.64 11.03
CA GLU A 45 -14.10 10.84 12.18
C GLU A 45 -13.40 9.47 12.16
N LEU A 46 -13.34 8.80 11.00
CA LEU A 46 -12.63 7.53 10.87
C LEU A 46 -11.13 7.66 11.12
N GLU A 47 -10.49 8.74 10.66
CA GLU A 47 -9.09 9.05 10.98
C GLU A 47 -8.88 9.27 12.49
N ARG A 48 -9.80 9.99 13.14
CA ARG A 48 -9.74 10.23 14.58
C ARG A 48 -9.87 8.93 15.34
N LEU A 49 -10.81 8.07 14.96
CA LEU A 49 -11.00 6.75 15.54
C LEU A 49 -9.78 5.83 15.32
N LEU A 50 -9.12 5.93 14.17
CA LEU A 50 -7.86 5.23 13.85
C LEU A 50 -6.66 5.76 14.65
N ARG A 51 -6.67 7.03 15.06
CA ARG A 51 -5.62 7.64 15.90
C ARG A 51 -5.84 7.44 17.39
N GLN A 52 -7.07 7.17 17.81
CA GLN A 52 -7.45 6.91 19.20
C GLN A 52 -7.39 5.44 19.69
N PRO A 53 -6.96 4.40 18.93
CA PRO A 53 -6.80 3.08 19.50
C PRO A 53 -5.53 3.12 20.35
N LYS A 54 -5.73 2.95 21.65
CA LYS A 54 -4.70 2.76 22.68
C LYS A 54 -3.53 1.91 22.16
N ALA A 55 -2.41 2.57 21.87
CA ALA A 55 -1.09 2.01 21.59
C ALA A 55 -1.00 0.91 20.51
N ALA A 56 -0.83 1.31 19.25
CA ALA A 56 0.09 0.63 18.35
C ALA A 56 0.57 1.63 17.28
N PRO A 57 1.89 1.88 17.14
CA PRO A 57 2.39 2.75 16.10
C PRO A 57 2.13 2.10 14.75
N ALA A 58 1.41 2.81 13.88
CA ALA A 58 1.40 2.56 12.45
C ALA A 58 2.77 2.95 11.87
N GLU A 59 3.81 2.16 12.16
CA GLU A 59 5.04 2.16 11.38
C GLU A 59 4.93 1.11 10.29
N LYS A 60 4.38 1.53 9.15
CA LYS A 60 5.15 1.60 7.91
C LYS A 60 4.28 2.20 6.81
N ALA A 61 4.32 3.52 6.77
CA ALA A 61 4.16 4.27 5.55
C ALA A 61 5.10 3.71 4.47
N ALA A 62 4.53 3.51 3.29
CA ALA A 62 5.13 3.79 2.00
C ALA A 62 6.67 3.82 1.92
N SER A 63 7.25 2.74 1.42
CA SER A 63 8.42 2.82 0.55
C SER A 63 8.31 1.78 -0.55
N LYS A 64 7.47 2.08 -1.53
CA LYS A 64 7.72 1.67 -2.91
C LYS A 64 7.63 2.92 -3.78
N PRO A 65 8.79 3.38 -4.29
CA PRO A 65 8.93 3.67 -5.69
C PRO A 65 9.73 2.52 -6.31
N LYS A 66 9.09 1.76 -7.19
CA LYS A 66 9.80 1.18 -8.33
C LYS A 66 10.32 2.38 -9.12
N GLN A 67 11.63 2.49 -9.29
CA GLN A 67 12.33 2.91 -10.51
C GLN A 67 13.72 3.46 -10.13
N ASP A 68 14.74 2.64 -10.29
CA ASP A 68 15.93 3.11 -11.01
C ASP A 68 16.61 1.91 -11.68
N LYS A 69 16.63 1.92 -13.01
CA LYS A 69 17.62 1.18 -13.77
C LYS A 69 18.96 1.87 -13.48
N PRO A 70 20.01 1.08 -13.23
CA PRO A 70 21.13 1.18 -14.14
C PRO A 70 21.57 -0.20 -14.60
N ALA A 71 21.40 -0.48 -15.89
CA ALA A 71 22.54 -0.99 -16.62
C ALA A 71 23.52 0.19 -16.69
N PRO A 72 24.82 0.06 -16.34
CA PRO A 72 25.70 -0.76 -17.17
C PRO A 72 26.90 -1.44 -16.44
N LYS A 73 27.51 -2.41 -17.15
CA LYS A 73 28.93 -2.81 -17.12
C LYS A 73 29.49 -3.51 -15.85
N ALA A 74 29.70 -4.83 -16.00
CA ALA A 74 30.99 -5.47 -15.70
C ALA A 74 31.10 -6.84 -16.41
N LYS A 75 31.50 -6.83 -17.69
CA LYS A 75 32.47 -7.81 -18.21
C LYS A 75 33.82 -7.16 -17.91
N PRO A 76 34.75 -7.83 -17.21
CA PRO A 76 35.48 -8.92 -17.85
C PRO A 76 35.84 -10.05 -16.89
N GLU A 77 35.79 -11.32 -17.33
CA GLU A 77 36.86 -12.26 -16.99
C GLU A 77 36.79 -13.57 -17.80
N ALA A 78 37.98 -14.01 -18.19
CA ALA A 78 38.39 -15.34 -18.65
C ALA A 78 37.41 -16.06 -19.61
N LYS A 79 37.57 -15.94 -20.93
CA LYS A 79 38.59 -16.64 -21.72
C LYS A 79 39.12 -17.94 -21.09
N GLN A 80 38.80 -19.03 -21.79
CA GLN A 80 39.64 -20.19 -22.05
C GLN A 80 39.49 -21.39 -21.11
N SER A 81 38.68 -22.36 -21.56
CA SER A 81 38.97 -23.79 -21.50
C SER A 81 38.07 -24.53 -22.50
N ASN A 82 38.26 -24.27 -23.80
CA ASN A 82 37.73 -25.16 -24.82
C ASN A 82 38.79 -26.20 -25.14
N LYS A 83 38.50 -27.42 -24.69
CA LYS A 83 39.13 -28.69 -25.03
C LYS A 83 39.23 -28.81 -26.57
N PRO A 84 40.40 -29.09 -27.17
CA PRO A 84 40.41 -29.68 -28.50
C PRO A 84 40.42 -31.20 -28.37
N ALA A 85 39.42 -31.81 -28.99
CA ALA A 85 39.44 -33.21 -29.39
C ALA A 85 39.87 -33.26 -30.87
N ASP A 86 40.74 -34.22 -31.16
CA ASP A 86 40.77 -35.07 -32.37
C ASP A 86 40.99 -34.40 -33.75
N ASN A 87 42.21 -34.53 -34.27
CA ASN A 87 42.48 -35.18 -35.56
C ASN A 87 43.93 -35.69 -35.61
#